data_AF-A0A840ZMK4-F1
#
_entry.id   AF-A0A840ZMK4-F1
#
_cell.length_a   1.000
_cell.length_b   1.000
_cell.length_c   1.000
_cell.angle_alpha   90.00
_cell.angle_beta   90.00
_cell.angle_gamma   90.00
#
_symmetry.space_group_name_H-M   'P 1'
#
loop_
_entity.id
_entity.type
_entity.pdbx_description
1 polymer ?
#
loop_
_entity_poly.entity_id
_entity_poly.type
_entity_poly.pdbx_seq_one_letter_code
_entity_poly.pdbx_strand_id
1 'polypeptide(L)'
;MMIRPALAFGVVVVLGACNDSGPPAQPRASDASHQPKNRTVLQFLEDPAALDEAWARCRNDPGGIGDTPDCRNAGHAKERIMMLGRERAIQSLKS
;
A
#
# COMPACT_ATOMS: atom_id res chain seq x y z
N MET A 1 -72.25 -2.40 -10.81
CA MET A 1 -72.07 -2.84 -9.41
C MET A 1 -70.57 -2.92 -9.17
N MET A 2 -69.93 -1.87 -8.65
CA MET A 2 -69.77 -1.52 -7.23
C MET A 2 -69.01 -2.60 -6.44
N ILE A 3 -67.77 -2.29 -6.06
CA ILE A 3 -67.20 -2.38 -4.70
C ILE A 3 -65.99 -1.42 -4.65
N ARG A 4 -65.96 -0.54 -3.65
CA ARG A 4 -64.88 0.43 -3.31
C ARG A 4 -64.05 -0.14 -2.11
N PRO A 5 -63.18 0.63 -1.43
CA PRO A 5 -61.72 0.62 -1.55
C PRO A 5 -61.01 0.25 -0.23
N ALA A 6 -59.68 0.06 -0.22
CA ALA A 6 -58.88 0.28 0.99
C ALA A 6 -57.45 0.64 0.63
N LEU A 7 -57.12 1.89 0.93
CA LEU A 7 -55.79 2.48 0.94
C LEU A 7 -54.95 1.82 2.04
N ALA A 8 -53.70 1.46 1.73
CA ALA A 8 -52.63 1.40 2.71
C ALA A 8 -51.38 2.01 2.07
N PHE A 9 -51.28 3.33 2.22
CA PHE A 9 -50.07 4.10 1.93
C PHE A 9 -48.97 3.68 2.91
N GLY A 10 -48.02 2.87 2.45
CA GLY A 10 -46.74 2.69 3.13
C GLY A 10 -45.78 3.79 2.69
N VAL A 11 -45.81 4.94 3.38
CA VAL A 11 -44.79 5.99 3.22
C VAL A 11 -43.51 5.51 3.91
N VAL A 12 -42.53 5.04 3.14
CA VAL A 12 -41.17 4.84 3.63
C VAL A 12 -40.43 6.17 3.48
N VAL A 13 -40.32 6.91 4.58
CA VAL A 13 -39.40 8.05 4.70
C VAL A 13 -37.99 7.50 4.89
N VAL A 14 -37.17 7.48 3.82
CA VAL A 14 -35.72 7.32 3.96
C VAL A 14 -35.10 8.70 4.04
N LEU A 15 -34.69 9.08 5.24
CA LEU A 15 -33.82 10.23 5.48
C LEU A 15 -32.39 9.84 5.12
N GLY A 16 -31.77 10.65 4.26
CA GLY A 16 -30.33 10.94 4.30
C GLY A 16 -29.40 9.97 3.57
N ALA A 17 -29.03 10.33 2.33
CA ALA A 17 -27.64 10.55 1.93
C ALA A 17 -27.60 11.04 0.47
N CYS A 18 -27.30 12.33 0.27
CA CYS A 18 -26.71 12.77 -0.98
C CYS A 18 -25.31 12.15 -1.04
N ASN A 19 -25.08 11.18 -1.93
CA ASN A 19 -23.71 10.80 -2.26
C ASN A 19 -23.56 10.82 -3.79
N ASP A 20 -23.02 11.95 -4.22
CA ASP A 20 -22.61 12.29 -5.58
C ASP A 20 -21.84 11.12 -6.22
N SER A 21 -22.33 10.65 -7.37
CA SER A 21 -21.68 9.57 -8.13
C SER A 21 -20.64 10.16 -9.09
N GLY A 22 -19.51 10.59 -8.55
CA GLY A 22 -18.31 10.79 -9.35
C GLY A 22 -17.72 9.44 -9.77
N PRO A 23 -17.23 9.25 -11.01
CA PRO A 23 -16.55 8.02 -11.39
C PRO A 23 -15.30 7.83 -10.51
N PRO A 24 -14.97 6.60 -10.05
CA PRO A 24 -13.76 6.40 -9.30
C PRO A 24 -12.56 6.71 -10.19
N ALA A 25 -11.87 7.80 -9.88
CA ALA A 25 -10.51 8.03 -10.36
C ALA A 25 -9.66 6.88 -9.83
N GLN A 26 -9.40 5.88 -10.68
CA GLN A 26 -8.40 4.86 -10.39
C GLN A 26 -7.03 5.55 -10.38
N PRO A 27 -6.29 5.57 -9.25
CA PRO A 27 -4.90 5.95 -9.30
C PRO A 27 -4.17 4.87 -10.12
N ARG A 28 -3.64 5.30 -11.26
CA ARG A 28 -2.87 4.47 -12.18
C ARG A 28 -1.74 3.81 -11.40
N ALA A 29 -1.79 2.49 -11.29
CA ALA A 29 -0.65 1.64 -10.94
C ALA A 29 0.37 1.61 -12.10
N SER A 30 0.81 2.79 -12.58
CA SER A 30 1.64 2.90 -13.79
C SER A 30 2.84 3.83 -13.64
N ASP A 31 3.10 4.40 -12.46
CA ASP A 31 4.39 5.04 -12.15
C ASP A 31 5.31 4.16 -11.30
N ALA A 32 5.07 2.85 -11.24
CA ALA A 32 5.90 1.90 -10.50
C ALA A 32 7.29 1.63 -11.11
N SER A 33 7.67 2.26 -12.22
CA SER A 33 8.75 1.71 -13.08
C SER A 33 10.02 2.56 -13.22
N HIS A 34 10.26 3.56 -12.37
CA HIS A 34 11.58 4.21 -12.31
C HIS A 34 12.36 3.98 -11.00
N GLN A 35 11.85 3.11 -10.12
CA GLN A 35 12.60 2.68 -8.94
C GLN A 35 13.89 1.94 -9.40
N PRO A 36 15.09 2.35 -8.94
CA PRO A 36 16.34 1.70 -9.31
C PRO A 36 16.30 0.21 -8.96
N LYS A 37 16.51 -0.66 -9.94
CA LYS A 37 16.35 -2.13 -9.78
C LYS A 37 17.42 -2.83 -8.92
N ASN A 38 18.31 -2.10 -8.27
CA ASN A 38 19.43 -2.63 -7.50
C ASN A 38 19.82 -1.66 -6.37
N ARG A 39 18.86 -1.16 -5.60
CA ARG A 39 19.19 -0.24 -4.50
C ARG A 39 20.08 -0.94 -3.49
N THR A 40 21.09 -0.23 -2.98
CA THR A 40 21.95 -0.76 -1.91
C THR A 40 21.23 -0.76 -0.57
N VAL A 41 21.76 -1.50 0.40
CA VAL A 41 21.24 -1.47 1.79
C VAL A 41 21.23 -0.05 2.35
N LEU A 42 22.28 0.74 2.09
CA LEU A 42 22.36 2.13 2.54
C LEU A 42 21.27 3.00 1.90
N GLN A 43 21.05 2.88 0.59
CA GLN A 43 20.00 3.62 -0.11
C GLN A 43 18.60 3.31 0.44
N PHE A 44 18.34 2.08 0.84
CA PHE A 44 17.09 1.71 1.51
C PHE A 44 16.97 2.25 2.94
N LEU A 45 18.08 2.32 3.68
CA LEU A 45 18.07 2.91 5.02
C LEU A 45 17.86 4.43 4.96
N GLU A 46 18.37 5.09 3.92
CA GLU A 46 18.21 6.53 3.68
C GLU A 46 16.84 6.91 3.10
N ASP A 47 16.18 5.99 2.39
CA ASP A 47 14.84 6.17 1.81
C ASP A 47 13.85 5.13 2.40
N PRO A 48 13.24 5.42 3.56
CA PRO A 48 12.34 4.50 4.24
C PRO A 48 11.06 4.20 3.43
N ALA A 49 10.59 5.14 2.60
CA ALA A 49 9.42 4.94 1.77
C ALA A 49 9.69 3.88 0.69
N ALA A 50 10.83 3.98 0.00
CA ALA A 50 11.22 2.97 -0.97
C ALA A 50 11.50 1.60 -0.33
N LEU A 51 12.03 1.57 0.90
CA LEU A 51 12.19 0.32 1.64
C LEU A 51 10.85 -0.34 1.95
N ASP A 52 9.87 0.42 2.42
CA ASP A 52 8.55 -0.12 2.72
C ASP A 52 7.85 -0.64 1.46
N GLU A 53 7.93 0.11 0.36
CA GLU A 53 7.40 -0.28 -0.94
C GLU A 53 8.06 -1.57 -1.47
N ALA A 54 9.40 -1.61 -1.50
CA ALA A 54 10.16 -2.78 -1.96
C ALA A 54 9.92 -4.00 -1.06
N TRP A 55 9.96 -3.81 0.26
CA TRP A 55 9.74 -4.90 1.20
C TRP A 55 8.31 -5.46 1.18
N ALA A 56 7.31 -4.61 0.93
CA ALA A 56 5.94 -5.06 0.72
C ALA A 56 5.85 -5.92 -0.54
N ARG A 57 6.42 -5.49 -1.67
CA ARG A 57 6.47 -6.30 -2.90
C ARG A 57 7.17 -7.63 -2.69
N CYS A 58 8.37 -7.62 -2.11
CA CYS A 58 9.19 -8.83 -1.96
C CYS A 58 8.56 -9.89 -1.03
N ARG A 59 7.82 -9.47 0.00
CA ARG A 59 7.15 -10.41 0.93
C ARG A 59 5.85 -10.98 0.38
N ASN A 60 5.20 -10.28 -0.54
CA ASN A 60 3.95 -10.72 -1.16
C ASN A 60 4.20 -11.68 -2.34
N ASP A 61 5.45 -11.90 -2.71
CA ASP A 61 5.87 -12.84 -3.75
C ASP A 61 6.42 -14.13 -3.13
N PRO A 62 5.81 -15.31 -3.37
CA PRO A 62 6.29 -16.58 -2.83
C PRO A 62 7.74 -16.88 -3.25
N GLY A 63 8.67 -16.82 -2.28
CA GLY A 63 10.11 -16.99 -2.54
C GLY A 63 10.81 -15.72 -3.04
N GLY A 64 10.10 -14.58 -3.17
CA GLY A 64 10.66 -13.33 -3.66
C GLY A 64 11.66 -12.68 -2.69
N ILE A 65 11.61 -13.02 -1.40
CA ILE A 65 12.64 -12.64 -0.44
C ILE A 65 13.93 -13.39 -0.79
N GLY A 66 14.90 -12.67 -1.33
CA GLY A 66 16.20 -13.23 -1.67
C GLY A 66 16.43 -13.44 -3.17
N ASP A 67 15.38 -13.36 -3.98
CA ASP A 67 15.43 -13.64 -5.42
C ASP A 67 16.21 -12.56 -6.19
N THR A 68 15.78 -11.30 -6.04
CA THR A 68 16.46 -10.16 -6.67
C THR A 68 17.45 -9.47 -5.73
N PRO A 69 18.49 -8.78 -6.27
CA PRO A 69 19.38 -7.96 -5.45
C PRO A 69 18.62 -6.91 -4.64
N ASP A 70 17.55 -6.35 -5.22
CA ASP A 70 16.68 -5.38 -4.56
C ASP A 70 15.99 -5.99 -3.33
N CYS A 71 15.39 -7.18 -3.46
CA CYS A 71 14.76 -7.88 -2.35
C CYS A 71 15.74 -8.35 -1.28
N ARG A 72 16.95 -8.77 -1.66
CA ARG A 72 18.04 -9.07 -0.70
C ARG A 72 18.42 -7.83 0.10
N ASN A 73 18.66 -6.72 -0.58
CA ASN A 73 19.09 -5.49 0.07
C ASN A 73 17.98 -4.86 0.94
N ALA A 74 16.73 -4.93 0.50
CA ALA A 74 15.57 -4.52 1.31
C ALA A 74 15.44 -5.40 2.57
N GLY A 75 15.63 -6.72 2.44
CA GLY A 75 15.63 -7.65 3.58
C GLY A 75 16.74 -7.32 4.59
N HIS A 76 17.97 -7.14 4.11
CA HIS A 76 19.10 -6.75 4.98
C HIS A 76 18.90 -5.37 5.62
N ALA A 77 18.26 -4.42 4.94
CA ALA A 77 17.93 -3.13 5.52
C ALA A 77 16.92 -3.29 6.66
N LYS A 78 15.84 -4.09 6.48
CA LYS A 78 14.88 -4.41 7.55
C LYS A 78 15.56 -5.11 8.73
N GLU A 79 16.39 -6.10 8.47
CA GLU A 79 17.15 -6.82 9.49
C GLU A 79 18.00 -5.85 10.35
N ARG A 80 18.75 -4.95 9.70
CA ARG A 80 19.56 -3.94 10.39
C ARG A 80 18.72 -2.96 11.20
N ILE A 81 17.57 -2.54 10.69
CA ILE A 81 16.64 -1.68 11.44
C ILE A 81 16.17 -2.40 12.71
N MET A 82 15.83 -3.69 12.63
CA MET A 82 15.38 -4.47 13.78
C MET A 82 16.50 -4.68 14.81
N MET A 83 17.74 -4.87 14.36
CA MET A 83 18.88 -5.13 15.25
C MET A 83 19.47 -3.87 15.89
N LEU A 84 19.58 -2.77 15.13
CA LEU A 84 20.37 -1.59 15.53
C LEU A 84 19.53 -0.31 15.62
N GLY A 85 18.35 -0.29 15.03
CA GLY A 85 17.66 0.95 14.66
C GLY A 85 18.26 1.58 13.40
N ARG A 86 17.43 2.34 12.67
CA ARG A 86 17.78 2.90 11.35
C ARG A 86 19.00 3.82 11.40
N GLU A 87 19.05 4.75 12.35
CA GLU A 87 20.13 5.76 12.43
C GLU A 87 21.50 5.13 12.68
N ARG A 88 21.58 4.20 13.62
CA ARG A 88 22.80 3.45 13.92
C ARG A 88 23.22 2.55 12.75
N ALA A 89 22.25 1.95 12.06
CA ALA A 89 22.51 1.17 10.85
C ALA A 89 23.14 2.04 9.74
N ILE A 90 22.62 3.25 9.49
CA ILE A 90 23.19 4.20 8.53
C ILE A 90 24.63 4.57 8.92
N GLN A 91 24.85 4.92 10.19
CA GLN A 91 26.17 5.31 10.68
C GLN A 91 27.20 4.18 10.50
N SER A 92 26.81 2.93 10.79
CA SER A 92 27.69 1.76 10.62
C SER A 92 28.09 1.44 9.17
N LEU A 93 27.37 1.99 8.19
CA LEU A 93 27.65 1.77 6.76
C LEU A 93 28.40 2.94 6.10
N LYS A 94 28.47 4.09 6.78
CA LYS A 94 29.19 5.28 6.33
C LYS A 94 30.58 5.44 6.95
N SER A 95 30.88 4.65 7.99
CA SER A 95 32.18 4.60 8.66
C SER A 95 33.13 3.67 7.93
#